data_AF-A0AAD4T738-F1
#
_entry.id   AF-A0AAD4T738-F1
#
_cell.length_a   1.000
_cell.length_b   1.000
_cell.length_c   1.000
_cell.angle_alpha   90.00
_cell.angle_beta   90.00
_cell.angle_gamma   90.00
#
_symmetry.space_group_name_H-M   'P 1'
#
loop_
_entity.id
_entity.type
_entity.pdbx_description
1 polymer ?
#
loop_
_entity_poly.entity_id
_entity_poly.type
_entity_poly.pdbx_seq_one_letter_code
_entity_poly.pdbx_strand_id
1 'polypeptide(L)' 'MNGIIYKEVAYSLNNGNNINVCLAQTLSGNIPFISALEVRSLDSKAYSYVDSNYPLFFITRIGFTKTDI' A
#
# COMPACT_ATOMS: atom_id res chain seq x y z
N MET A 1 12.52 13.41 -11.62
CA MET A 1 11.07 13.16 -11.53
C MET A 1 10.58 13.87 -10.28
N ASN A 2 9.93 15.03 -10.42
CA ASN A 2 9.39 15.79 -9.30
C ASN A 2 7.91 15.45 -9.18
N GLY A 3 7.55 14.63 -8.20
CA GLY A 3 6.17 14.19 -7.97
C GLY A 3 6.05 13.38 -6.68
N ILE A 4 4.83 13.29 -6.14
CA ILE A 4 4.54 12.48 -4.96
C ILE A 4 4.64 11.00 -5.33
N ILE A 5 5.38 10.22 -4.55
CA ILE A 5 5.49 8.77 -4.72
C ILE A 5 4.48 8.11 -3.80
N TYR A 6 3.49 7.43 -4.38
CA TYR A 6 2.54 6.60 -3.64
C TYR A 6 2.96 5.13 -3.70
N LYS A 7 2.88 4.46 -2.56
CA LYS A 7 3.01 3.01 -2.43
C LYS A 7 1.76 2.50 -1.73
N GLU A 8 0.99 1.65 -2.41
CA GLU A 8 -0.19 1.02 -1.83
C GLU A 8 0.06 -0.48 -1.71
N VAL A 9 -0.42 -1.05 -0.60
CA VAL A 9 -0.42 -2.50 -0.34
C VAL A 9 -1.76 -2.88 0.26
N ALA A 10 -2.32 -4.00 -0.20
CA ALA A 10 -3.47 -4.64 0.43
C ALA A 10 -3.03 -6.01 0.97
N TYR A 11 -3.41 -6.32 2.20
CA TYR A 11 -3.08 -7.60 2.82
C TYR A 11 -4.16 -7.95 3.84
N SER A 12 -4.33 -9.25 4.08
CA SER A 12 -5.27 -9.74 5.09
C SER A 12 -4.60 -9.83 6.46
N LEU A 13 -5.33 -9.44 7.49
CA LEU A 13 -4.89 -9.55 8.89
C LEU A 13 -5.13 -10.96 9.42
N ASN A 14 -4.39 -11.94 8.90
CA ASN A 14 -4.62 -13.35 9.21
C ASN A 14 -4.16 -13.74 10.62
N ASN A 15 -3.21 -13.00 11.20
CA ASN A 15 -2.57 -13.32 12.48
C ASN A 15 -2.59 -12.14 13.47
N GLY A 16 -3.76 -11.55 13.68
CA GLY A 16 -3.97 -10.49 14.67
C GLY A 16 -4.73 -9.29 14.11
N ASN A 17 -4.72 -8.19 14.85
CA ASN A 17 -5.43 -6.95 14.53
C ASN A 17 -4.51 -5.72 14.45
N ASN A 18 -3.19 -5.96 14.35
CA ASN A 18 -2.18 -4.92 14.35
C ASN A 18 -1.56 -4.76 12.95
N ILE A 19 -1.21 -3.51 12.64
CA ILE A 19 -0.46 -3.14 11.44
C ILE A 19 0.89 -2.62 11.92
N ASN A 20 1.96 -3.38 11.65
CA ASN A 20 3.32 -3.00 12.03
C ASN A 20 4.02 -2.38 10.81
N VAL A 21 4.43 -1.12 10.94
CA VAL A 21 5.19 -0.39 9.91
C VAL A 21 6.58 -0.07 10.44
N CYS A 22 7.62 -0.52 9.74
CA CYS A 22 9.01 -0.25 10.09
C CYS A 22 9.62 0.73 9.10
N LEU A 23 10.06 1.89 9.59
CA LEU A 23 10.82 2.87 8.81
C LEU A 23 12.31 2.69 9.10
N ALA A 24 12.99 1.96 8.21
CA ALA A 24 14.40 1.62 8.36
C ALA A 24 15.29 2.38 7.37
N GLN A 25 16.48 2.77 7.82
CA GLN A 25 17.53 3.27 6.95
C GLN A 25 18.20 2.08 6.25
N THR A 26 17.98 1.94 4.95
CA THR A 26 18.57 0.84 4.14
C THR A 26 19.91 1.20 3.52
N LEU A 27 20.26 2.48 3.48
CA LEU A 27 21.51 3.00 2.91
C LEU A 27 22.15 4.00 3.88
N SER A 28 23.46 3.87 4.07
CA SER A 28 24.23 4.76 4.93
C SER A 28 24.11 6.22 4.48
N GLY A 29 23.97 7.15 5.43
CA GLY A 29 23.84 8.59 5.18
C GLY A 29 22.44 9.09 4.80
N ASN A 30 21.49 8.21 4.46
CA ASN A 30 20.11 8.61 4.15
C ASN A 30 19.22 8.70 5.40
N ILE A 31 18.40 9.74 5.50
CA ILE A 31 17.35 9.85 6.54
C ILE A 31 16.04 9.31 5.96
N PRO A 32 15.53 8.16 6.43
CA PRO A 32 14.28 7.61 5.93
C PRO A 32 13.11 8.49 6.40
N PHE A 33 12.12 8.72 5.51
CA PHE A 33 11.00 9.61 5.78
C PHE A 33 9.71 9.10 5.11
N ILE A 34 8.58 9.28 5.80
CA ILE A 34 7.23 9.06 5.29
C ILE A 34 6.44 10.36 5.48
N SER A 35 5.94 10.95 4.40
CA SER A 35 5.15 12.19 4.49
C SER A 35 3.74 11.97 5.03
N ALA A 36 3.13 10.83 4.69
CA ALA A 36 1.79 10.46 5.12
C ALA A 36 1.63 8.93 5.07
N LEU A 37 0.81 8.40 5.97
CA LEU A 37 0.37 7.01 5.98
C LEU A 37 -1.17 6.99 6.04
N GLU A 38 -1.79 6.31 5.09
CA GLU A 38 -3.24 6.09 5.08
C GLU A 38 -3.51 4.60 5.33
N VAL A 39 -4.47 4.33 6.20
CA VAL A 39 -4.96 2.97 6.47
C VAL A 39 -6.47 2.97 6.28
N ARG A 40 -6.96 2.01 5.50
CA ARG A 40 -8.38 1.83 5.22
C ARG A 40 -8.77 0.37 5.24
N SER A 41 -9.98 0.09 5.74
CA SER A 41 -10.57 -1.24 5.65
C SER A 41 -10.96 -1.54 4.20
N LEU A 42 -10.79 -2.79 3.80
CA LEU A 42 -11.22 -3.32 2.51
C LEU A 42 -12.23 -4.44 2.74
N ASP A 43 -13.17 -4.60 1.81
CA ASP A 43 -14.05 -5.75 1.82
C ASP A 43 -13.22 -7.04 1.68
N SER A 44 -13.51 -8.05 2.50
CA SER A 44 -12.75 -9.30 2.54
C SER A 44 -12.79 -10.09 1.23
N LYS A 45 -13.74 -9.78 0.34
CA LYS A 45 -13.90 -10.40 -0.97
C LYS A 45 -13.43 -9.51 -2.13
N ALA A 46 -12.93 -8.30 -1.86
CA ALA A 46 -12.47 -7.36 -2.88
C ALA A 46 -11.43 -7.98 -3.84
N TYR A 47 -10.57 -8.85 -3.31
CA TYR A 47 -9.56 -9.60 -4.06
C TYR A 47 -9.68 -11.11 -3.84
N SER A 48 -10.91 -11.63 -3.82
CA SER A 48 -11.18 -13.06 -3.53
C SER A 48 -10.58 -14.06 -4.54
N TYR A 49 -10.07 -13.57 -5.67
CA TYR A 49 -9.36 -14.38 -6.66
C TYR A 49 -7.87 -14.61 -6.31
N VAL A 50 -7.35 -13.99 -5.24
CA VAL A 50 -6.00 -14.23 -4.71
C VAL A 50 -6.11 -14.77 -3.28
N ASP A 51 -5.26 -15.73 -2.95
CA ASP A 51 -5.16 -16.26 -1.58
C ASP A 51 -4.75 -15.15 -0.59
N SER A 52 -5.45 -15.11 0.55
CA SER A 52 -5.30 -14.05 1.56
C SER A 52 -3.96 -14.05 2.29
N ASN A 53 -3.11 -15.07 2.09
CA ASN A 53 -1.76 -15.11 2.66
C ASN A 53 -0.73 -14.31 1.85
N TYR A 54 -1.10 -13.81 0.67
CA TYR A 54 -0.21 -13.00 -0.16
C TYR A 54 -0.56 -11.51 -0.06
N PRO A 55 0.43 -10.64 0.23
CA PRO A 55 0.22 -9.20 0.09
C PRO A 55 0.12 -8.83 -1.40
N LEU A 56 -0.78 -7.92 -1.71
CA LEU A 56 -0.99 -7.35 -3.05
C LEU A 56 -0.35 -5.98 -3.11
N PHE A 57 0.67 -5.84 -3.95
CA PHE A 57 1.33 -4.56 -4.20
C PHE A 57 0.69 -3.86 -5.39
N PHE A 58 0.33 -2.60 -5.19
CA PHE A 58 -0.25 -1.79 -6.25
C PHE A 58 0.82 -1.34 -7.24
N ILE A 59 0.59 -1.58 -8.54
CA ILE A 59 1.52 -1.23 -9.62
C ILE A 59 1.00 -0.02 -10.41
N THR A 60 -0.26 -0.06 -10.85
CA THR A 60 -0.84 1.00 -11.69
C THR A 60 -2.35 1.11 -11.51
N ARG A 61 -2.88 2.33 -11.57
CA ARG A 61 -4.32 2.62 -11.66
C ARG A 61 -4.59 3.25 -13.00
N ILE A 62 -5.46 2.65 -13.80
CA ILE A 62 -5.84 3.18 -15.10
C ILE A 62 -7.35 3.39 -15.09
N GLY A 63 -7.78 4.65 -15.13
CA GLY A 63 -9.16 5.01 -15.41
C GLY A 63 -9.36 5.03 -16.92
N PHE A 64 -10.21 4.16 -17.45
CA PHE A 64 -10.47 4.07 -18.89
C PHE A 64 -11.49 5.12 -19.40
N THR A 65 -12.10 5.90 -18.51
CA THR A 65 -13.09 6.94 -18.81
C THR A 65 -12.65 8.30 -18.27
N LYS A 66 -13.47 9.33 -18.50
CA LYS A 66 -13.17 10.74 -18.18
C LYS A 66 -12.75 10.90 -16.72
N THR A 67 -11.56 11.47 -16.53
CA THR A 67 -10.90 11.84 -15.27
C THR A 67 -11.80 12.62 -14.33
N ASP A 68 -11.54 12.50 -13.02
CA ASP A 68 -12.06 13.39 -11.98
C ASP A 68 -11.97 14.85 -12.45
N ILE A 69 -13.12 15.52 -12.56
CA ILE A 69 -13.25 16.98 -12.71
C ILE A 69 -13.47 17.54 -11.31
#